data_AF-A0A2G9UCD7-F1
#
_entry.id   AF-A0A2G9UCD7-F1
#
_cell.length_a   1.000
_cell.length_b   1.000
_cell.length_c   1.000
_cell.angle_alpha   90.00
_cell.angle_beta   90.00
_cell.angle_gamma   90.00
#
_symmetry.space_group_name_H-M   'P 1'
#
loop_
_entity.id
_entity.type
_entity.pdbx_description
1 polymer ?
#
loop_
_entity_poly.entity_id
_entity_poly.type
_entity_poly.pdbx_seq_one_letter_code
_entity_poly.pdbx_strand_id
1 'polypeptide(L)'
;MNVLTGHDETDEEALVAKGIEQWIEGCDKVLSELLKLTREDRAKRLLKLHQQLQIQDNNLSFIEKDPLKKAILKKGLDIVRKRMSTMSEETEPSSTATSKAEEDLNRELEGDWCTVGDVDSLDKEVQRAERAVETARNANMSSETVEKAETRKAEMKERRRATAAALDKMKAAEDGLNSIASSLEATSSSDISLSGAIIELRKSRDRLASYETLKKEAERAAEKMLALDDNVPQTKINRCPLQNLENLLEKISSSLEIDEEATSMDESFVRDSYARLNESRRRLADATRERIAELSRAVADCERFEKQMADMQQWSSHVSSLLDLRKSGDVSALDVPDEYKELAKEFSTWSKTLDDIGVWLQEGERQNNERFHDQFTHAKNTFSELSQKFADFKHPKSFVEKLERTVHKLDDIENALDDMTGDSWIL
;
A
#
# COMPACT_ATOMS: atom_id res chain seq x y z
N MET A 1 -67.22 -32.70 5.22
CA MET A 1 -66.15 -33.67 5.49
C MET A 1 -65.50 -34.01 4.16
N ASN A 2 -64.22 -33.65 4.04
CA ASN A 2 -63.19 -34.05 3.08
C ASN A 2 -63.58 -34.61 1.71
N VAL A 3 -63.26 -33.83 0.66
CA VAL A 3 -62.43 -34.30 -0.46
C VAL A 3 -61.68 -33.08 -1.01
N LEU A 4 -60.34 -33.11 -1.01
CA LEU A 4 -59.52 -32.68 -2.14
C LEU A 4 -58.08 -33.10 -1.86
N THR A 5 -57.66 -34.02 -2.72
CA THR A 5 -56.42 -34.77 -2.80
C THR A 5 -55.23 -33.83 -3.00
N GLY A 6 -54.30 -33.83 -2.04
CA GLY A 6 -52.94 -33.33 -2.24
C GLY A 6 -52.05 -34.45 -2.78
N HIS A 7 -51.72 -34.39 -4.07
CA HIS A 7 -50.59 -35.07 -4.71
C HIS A 7 -50.50 -34.59 -6.17
N ASP A 8 -49.45 -33.82 -6.52
CA ASP A 8 -48.53 -34.08 -7.65
C ASP A 8 -47.71 -32.87 -8.15
N GLU A 9 -47.92 -31.64 -7.68
CA GLU A 9 -47.20 -30.49 -8.28
C GLU A 9 -45.67 -30.49 -8.01
N THR A 10 -45.20 -31.06 -6.90
CA THR A 10 -43.77 -31.15 -6.59
C THR A 10 -43.01 -32.20 -7.41
N ASP A 11 -43.68 -33.23 -7.94
CA ASP A 11 -43.01 -34.29 -8.70
C ASP A 11 -42.83 -33.93 -10.17
N GLU A 12 -43.78 -33.18 -10.77
CA GLU A 12 -43.65 -32.70 -12.15
C GLU A 12 -42.49 -31.71 -12.31
N GLU A 13 -42.25 -30.84 -11.33
CA GLU A 13 -41.14 -29.88 -11.37
C GLU A 13 -39.77 -30.56 -11.27
N ALA A 14 -39.65 -31.56 -10.38
CA ALA A 14 -38.44 -32.37 -10.25
C ALA A 14 -38.21 -33.21 -11.51
N LEU A 15 -39.26 -33.74 -12.13
CA LEU A 15 -39.18 -34.48 -13.39
C LEU A 15 -38.73 -33.58 -14.55
N VAL A 16 -39.23 -32.34 -14.62
CA VAL A 16 -38.81 -31.38 -15.64
C VAL A 16 -37.36 -30.93 -15.42
N ALA A 17 -36.95 -30.62 -14.19
CA ALA A 17 -35.57 -30.27 -13.87
C ALA A 17 -34.61 -31.41 -14.22
N LYS A 18 -34.96 -32.65 -13.85
CA LYS A 18 -34.20 -33.85 -14.19
C LYS A 18 -34.17 -34.11 -15.69
N GLY A 19 -35.27 -33.83 -16.41
CA GLY A 19 -35.31 -33.91 -17.87
C GLY A 19 -34.39 -32.88 -18.54
N ILE A 20 -34.30 -31.67 -17.99
CA ILE A 20 -33.38 -30.62 -18.46
C ILE A 20 -31.92 -31.02 -18.19
N GLU A 21 -31.62 -31.55 -17.01
CA GLU A 21 -30.28 -32.04 -16.67
C GLU A 21 -29.87 -33.21 -17.57
N GLN A 22 -30.75 -34.18 -17.80
CA GLN A 22 -30.50 -35.28 -18.74
C GLN A 22 -30.33 -34.80 -20.17
N TRP A 23 -31.05 -33.75 -20.58
CA TRP A 23 -30.86 -33.13 -21.89
C TRP A 23 -29.51 -32.44 -22.00
N ILE A 24 -29.07 -31.70 -20.96
CA ILE A 24 -27.75 -31.07 -20.89
C ILE A 24 -26.64 -32.13 -20.93
N GLU A 25 -26.77 -33.23 -20.18
CA GLU A 25 -25.83 -34.35 -20.23
C GLU A 25 -25.82 -35.04 -21.62
N GLY A 26 -26.98 -35.14 -22.27
CA GLY A 26 -27.11 -35.61 -23.64
C GLY A 26 -26.37 -34.69 -24.62
N CYS A 27 -26.51 -33.39 -24.47
CA CYS A 27 -25.75 -32.39 -25.23
C CYS A 27 -24.23 -32.55 -24.99
N ASP A 28 -23.81 -32.75 -23.75
CA ASP A 28 -22.39 -32.96 -23.41
C ASP A 28 -21.81 -34.23 -24.04
N LYS A 29 -22.58 -35.32 -24.09
CA LYS A 29 -22.18 -36.54 -24.80
C LYS A 29 -22.05 -36.30 -26.30
N VAL A 30 -23.00 -35.59 -26.91
CA VAL A 30 -22.94 -35.25 -28.35
C VAL A 30 -21.74 -34.34 -28.64
N LEU A 31 -21.48 -33.33 -27.81
CA LEU A 31 -20.32 -32.44 -27.93
C LEU A 31 -18.99 -33.22 -27.77
N SER A 32 -18.95 -34.19 -26.86
CA SER A 32 -17.78 -35.06 -26.67
C SER A 32 -17.52 -35.98 -27.87
N GLU A 33 -18.58 -36.48 -28.52
CA GLU A 33 -18.47 -37.27 -29.76
C GLU A 33 -18.07 -36.40 -30.96
N LEU A 34 -18.44 -35.11 -30.98
CA LEU A 34 -18.02 -34.15 -32.01
C LEU A 34 -16.51 -33.88 -32.00
N LEU A 35 -15.86 -33.98 -30.84
CA LEU A 35 -14.41 -33.88 -30.71
C LEU A 35 -13.64 -35.02 -31.39
N LYS A 36 -14.28 -36.16 -31.63
CA LYS A 36 -13.68 -37.34 -32.30
C LYS A 36 -13.80 -37.29 -33.83
N LEU A 37 -14.58 -36.34 -34.36
CA LEU A 37 -14.85 -36.18 -35.78
C LEU A 37 -13.87 -35.22 -36.45
N THR A 38 -13.70 -35.38 -37.77
CA THR A 38 -12.86 -34.53 -38.62
C THR A 38 -13.39 -33.10 -38.66
N ARG A 39 -12.49 -32.13 -38.91
CA ARG A 39 -12.75 -30.69 -38.77
C ARG A 39 -13.94 -30.19 -39.61
N GLU A 40 -14.08 -30.66 -40.84
CA GLU A 40 -15.19 -30.25 -41.72
C GLU A 40 -16.55 -30.82 -41.28
N ASP A 41 -16.59 -32.07 -40.83
CA ASP A 41 -17.83 -32.70 -40.35
C ASP A 41 -18.24 -32.17 -38.98
N ARG A 42 -17.27 -31.77 -38.16
CA ARG A 42 -17.49 -31.07 -36.88
C ARG A 42 -18.13 -29.70 -37.11
N ALA A 43 -17.61 -28.91 -38.06
CA ALA A 43 -18.15 -27.59 -38.38
C ALA A 43 -19.61 -27.67 -38.90
N LYS A 44 -19.91 -28.61 -39.81
CA LYS A 44 -21.28 -28.82 -40.33
C LYS A 44 -22.25 -29.26 -39.24
N ARG A 45 -21.82 -30.10 -38.30
CA ARG A 45 -22.66 -30.57 -37.19
C ARG A 45 -22.84 -29.51 -36.10
N LEU A 46 -21.81 -28.72 -35.78
CA LEU A 46 -21.92 -27.57 -34.86
C LEU A 46 -22.90 -26.53 -35.39
N LEU A 47 -22.92 -26.28 -36.70
CA LEU A 47 -23.86 -25.34 -37.32
C LEU A 47 -25.31 -25.81 -37.21
N LYS A 48 -25.57 -27.11 -37.36
CA LYS A 48 -26.90 -27.71 -37.13
C LYS A 48 -27.32 -27.66 -35.66
N LEU A 49 -26.39 -27.90 -34.72
CA LEU A 49 -26.64 -27.76 -33.28
C LEU A 49 -26.97 -26.31 -32.91
N HIS A 50 -26.28 -25.35 -33.52
CA HIS A 50 -26.55 -23.93 -33.31
C HIS A 50 -27.95 -23.55 -33.79
N GLN A 51 -28.38 -24.05 -34.95
CA GLN A 51 -29.75 -23.88 -35.44
C GLN A 51 -30.79 -24.53 -34.52
N GLN A 52 -30.51 -25.72 -33.98
CA GLN A 52 -31.41 -26.38 -33.03
C GLN A 52 -31.52 -25.63 -31.71
N LEU A 53 -30.41 -25.10 -31.17
CA LEU A 53 -30.41 -24.24 -29.99
C LEU A 53 -31.20 -22.96 -30.20
N GLN A 54 -31.09 -22.35 -31.39
CA GLN A 54 -31.85 -21.15 -31.75
C GLN A 54 -33.36 -21.44 -31.82
N ILE A 55 -33.76 -22.61 -32.32
CA ILE A 55 -35.16 -23.05 -32.30
C ILE A 55 -35.65 -23.25 -30.86
N GLN A 56 -34.82 -23.79 -29.96
CA GLN A 56 -35.17 -23.95 -28.55
C GLN A 56 -35.24 -22.61 -27.80
N ASP A 57 -34.36 -21.65 -28.11
CA ASP A 57 -34.43 -20.27 -27.59
C ASP A 57 -35.74 -19.57 -28.00
N ASN A 58 -36.18 -19.80 -29.24
CA ASN A 58 -37.46 -19.29 -29.71
C ASN A 58 -38.63 -19.99 -29.01
N ASN A 59 -38.55 -21.30 -28.77
CA ASN A 59 -39.58 -22.03 -28.01
C ASN A 59 -39.63 -21.62 -26.52
N LEU A 60 -38.50 -21.23 -25.94
CA LEU A 60 -38.40 -20.64 -24.60
C LEU A 60 -39.19 -19.34 -24.45
N SER A 61 -39.37 -18.59 -25.54
CA SER A 61 -40.23 -17.40 -25.54
C SER A 61 -41.72 -17.75 -25.32
N PHE A 62 -42.14 -18.98 -25.66
CA PHE A 62 -43.51 -19.48 -25.47
C PHE A 62 -43.78 -20.06 -24.08
N ILE A 63 -42.75 -20.35 -23.28
CA ILE A 63 -42.89 -20.79 -21.87
C ILE A 63 -43.02 -19.53 -21.00
N GLU A 64 -44.19 -18.89 -21.07
CA GLU A 64 -44.44 -17.61 -20.37
C GLU A 64 -44.83 -17.74 -18.90
N LYS A 65 -45.19 -18.94 -18.41
CA LYS A 65 -45.85 -19.06 -17.09
C LYS A 65 -44.98 -19.48 -15.92
N ASP A 66 -43.71 -19.85 -16.13
CA ASP A 66 -42.86 -20.31 -15.03
C ASP A 66 -41.46 -19.66 -15.07
N PRO A 67 -41.22 -18.62 -14.23
CA PRO A 67 -39.96 -17.89 -14.18
C PRO A 67 -38.75 -18.77 -13.84
N LEU A 68 -38.95 -19.82 -13.04
CA LEU A 68 -37.88 -20.68 -12.57
C LEU A 68 -37.43 -21.64 -13.68
N LYS A 69 -38.38 -22.27 -14.37
CA LYS A 69 -38.10 -23.15 -15.53
C LYS A 69 -37.40 -22.37 -16.65
N LYS A 70 -37.82 -21.13 -16.90
CA LYS A 70 -37.18 -20.23 -17.86
C LYS A 70 -35.74 -19.88 -17.45
N ALA A 71 -35.49 -19.63 -16.17
CA ALA A 71 -34.16 -19.33 -15.67
C ALA A 71 -33.19 -20.51 -15.78
N ILE A 72 -33.66 -21.72 -15.45
CA ILE A 72 -32.84 -22.95 -15.51
C ILE A 72 -32.51 -23.30 -16.97
N LEU A 73 -33.48 -23.27 -17.88
CA LEU A 73 -33.24 -23.56 -19.29
C LEU A 73 -32.32 -22.52 -19.92
N LYS A 74 -32.49 -21.23 -19.59
CA LYS A 74 -31.62 -20.15 -20.05
C LYS A 74 -30.18 -20.35 -19.58
N LYS A 75 -29.98 -20.72 -18.31
CA LYS A 75 -28.66 -21.05 -17.77
C LYS A 75 -28.04 -22.26 -18.47
N GLY A 76 -28.83 -23.30 -18.76
CA GLY A 76 -28.38 -24.47 -19.53
C GLY A 76 -27.96 -24.11 -20.95
N LEU A 77 -28.75 -23.28 -21.64
CA LEU A 77 -28.45 -22.78 -22.99
C LEU A 77 -27.19 -21.92 -23.02
N ASP A 78 -26.97 -21.08 -22.02
CA ASP A 78 -25.76 -20.25 -21.90
C ASP A 78 -24.50 -21.11 -21.70
N ILE A 79 -24.59 -22.18 -20.91
CA ILE A 79 -23.48 -23.13 -20.71
C ILE A 79 -23.11 -23.84 -22.02
N VAL A 80 -24.12 -24.34 -22.74
CA VAL A 80 -23.91 -25.02 -24.03
C VAL A 80 -23.36 -24.05 -25.08
N ARG A 81 -23.88 -22.82 -25.12
CA ARG A 81 -23.38 -21.75 -26.02
C ARG A 81 -21.92 -21.43 -25.73
N LYS A 82 -21.57 -21.25 -24.45
CA LYS A 82 -20.20 -20.95 -24.03
C LYS A 82 -19.23 -22.06 -24.47
N ARG A 83 -19.60 -23.33 -24.31
CA ARG A 83 -18.78 -24.47 -24.77
C ARG A 83 -18.66 -24.55 -26.30
N MET A 84 -19.74 -24.28 -27.04
CA MET A 84 -19.69 -24.24 -28.50
C MET A 84 -18.76 -23.14 -29.03
N SER A 85 -18.72 -21.99 -28.35
CA SER A 85 -17.76 -20.92 -28.65
C SER A 85 -16.32 -21.37 -28.37
N THR A 86 -16.06 -22.04 -27.25
CA THR A 86 -14.72 -22.57 -26.94
C THR A 86 -14.24 -23.59 -27.98
N MET A 87 -15.14 -24.42 -28.50
CA MET A 87 -14.84 -25.38 -29.57
C MET A 87 -14.70 -24.74 -30.96
N SER A 88 -15.19 -23.51 -31.15
CA SER A 88 -14.98 -22.72 -32.37
C SER A 88 -13.69 -21.88 -32.31
N GLU A 89 -13.18 -21.61 -31.11
CA GLU A 89 -12.00 -20.79 -30.82
C GLU A 89 -10.65 -21.54 -30.82
N GLU A 90 -10.59 -22.83 -31.19
CA GLU A 90 -9.31 -23.51 -31.54
C GLU A 90 -8.75 -23.04 -32.90
N THR A 91 -8.83 -21.74 -33.20
CA THR A 91 -8.23 -21.12 -34.37
C THR A 91 -7.70 -19.70 -34.04
N GLU A 92 -6.37 -19.59 -33.89
CA GLU A 92 -5.49 -18.40 -34.06
C GLU A 92 -5.40 -17.33 -32.91
N PRO A 93 -4.28 -16.59 -32.80
CA PRO A 93 -3.68 -16.14 -31.53
C PRO A 93 -4.20 -14.78 -31.03
N SER A 94 -4.82 -14.77 -29.84
CA SER A 94 -5.24 -13.56 -29.11
C SER A 94 -4.73 -13.51 -27.66
N SER A 95 -3.94 -14.49 -27.21
CA SER A 95 -3.60 -14.68 -25.79
C SER A 95 -2.59 -13.69 -25.20
N THR A 96 -1.90 -12.88 -26.02
CA THR A 96 -0.84 -11.98 -25.51
C THR A 96 -1.37 -10.67 -24.94
N ALA A 97 -2.49 -10.14 -25.45
CA ALA A 97 -3.01 -8.84 -25.03
C ALA A 97 -3.74 -8.91 -23.69
N THR A 98 -4.55 -9.96 -23.46
CA THR A 98 -5.30 -10.15 -22.21
C THR A 98 -4.35 -10.54 -21.06
N SER A 99 -3.34 -11.38 -21.33
CA SER A 99 -2.30 -11.74 -20.34
C SER A 99 -1.52 -10.52 -19.87
N LYS A 100 -1.13 -9.63 -20.80
CA LYS A 100 -0.38 -8.43 -20.47
C LYS A 100 -1.21 -7.39 -19.70
N ALA A 101 -2.47 -7.20 -20.10
CA ALA A 101 -3.38 -6.31 -19.38
C ALA A 101 -3.68 -6.81 -17.96
N GLU A 102 -3.74 -8.13 -17.76
CA GLU A 102 -3.92 -8.76 -16.46
C GLU A 102 -2.66 -8.66 -15.59
N GLU A 103 -1.47 -8.84 -16.16
CA GLU A 103 -0.19 -8.62 -15.48
C GLU A 103 -0.02 -7.15 -15.03
N ASP A 104 -0.39 -6.19 -15.90
CA ASP A 104 -0.28 -4.77 -15.58
C ASP A 104 -1.28 -4.36 -14.49
N LEU A 105 -2.50 -4.91 -14.50
CA LEU A 105 -3.47 -4.68 -13.42
C LEU A 105 -3.03 -5.31 -12.10
N ASN A 106 -2.45 -6.51 -12.13
CA ASN A 106 -1.92 -7.14 -10.92
C ASN A 106 -0.76 -6.35 -10.32
N ARG A 107 0.12 -5.80 -11.16
CA ARG A 107 1.19 -4.89 -10.74
C ARG A 107 0.62 -3.61 -10.12
N GLU A 108 -0.48 -3.09 -10.65
CA GLU A 108 -1.18 -1.93 -10.09
C GLU A 108 -1.79 -2.25 -8.71
N LEU A 109 -2.41 -3.41 -8.56
CA LEU A 109 -3.01 -3.87 -7.30
C LEU A 109 -1.94 -4.14 -6.22
N GLU A 110 -0.74 -4.56 -6.61
CA GLU A 110 0.41 -4.79 -5.72
C GLU A 110 1.22 -3.53 -5.40
N GLY A 111 1.01 -2.44 -6.15
CA GLY A 111 1.68 -1.17 -5.92
C GLY A 111 1.26 -0.49 -4.61
N ASP A 112 1.83 0.68 -4.36
CA ASP A 112 1.57 1.45 -3.14
C ASP A 112 0.16 2.05 -3.12
N TRP A 113 -0.53 1.89 -1.98
CA TRP A 113 -1.85 2.44 -1.70
C TRP A 113 -1.78 3.41 -0.52
N CYS A 114 -2.68 4.40 -0.52
CA CYS A 114 -2.70 5.39 0.55
C CYS A 114 -3.07 4.78 1.91
N THR A 115 -2.40 5.26 2.96
CA THR A 115 -2.68 4.91 4.36
C THR A 115 -3.87 5.70 4.90
N VAL A 116 -4.34 5.32 6.10
CA VAL A 116 -5.36 6.09 6.84
C VAL A 116 -4.90 7.51 7.19
N GLY A 117 -5.85 8.44 7.36
CA GLY A 117 -5.60 9.80 7.86
C GLY A 117 -5.88 10.95 6.88
N ASP A 118 -5.98 10.68 5.57
CA ASP A 118 -6.37 11.68 4.56
C ASP A 118 -7.57 11.17 3.75
N VAL A 119 -8.74 11.78 4.00
CA VAL A 119 -10.01 11.37 3.37
C VAL A 119 -10.01 11.63 1.86
N ASP A 120 -9.43 12.75 1.40
CA ASP A 120 -9.44 13.12 -0.02
C ASP A 120 -8.54 12.20 -0.84
N SER A 121 -7.40 11.80 -0.26
CA SER A 121 -6.50 10.82 -0.87
C SER A 121 -7.13 9.42 -0.89
N LEU A 122 -7.78 9.00 0.21
CA LEU A 122 -8.52 7.74 0.26
C LEU A 122 -9.71 7.70 -0.69
N ASP A 123 -10.39 8.83 -0.92
CA ASP A 123 -11.46 8.94 -1.91
C ASP A 123 -10.97 8.64 -3.33
N LYS A 124 -9.79 9.17 -3.69
CA LYS A 124 -9.16 8.89 -4.98
C LYS A 124 -8.72 7.44 -5.12
N GLU A 125 -8.20 6.83 -4.05
CA GLU A 125 -7.81 5.41 -4.05
C GLU A 125 -9.01 4.46 -4.07
N VAL A 126 -10.12 4.80 -3.40
CA VAL A 126 -11.37 4.03 -3.52
C VAL A 126 -11.86 4.06 -4.97
N GLN A 127 -11.84 5.22 -5.63
CA GLN A 127 -12.19 5.33 -7.05
C GLN A 127 -11.22 4.56 -7.96
N ARG A 128 -9.93 4.53 -7.63
CA ARG A 128 -8.93 3.71 -8.34
C ARG A 128 -9.22 2.22 -8.19
N ALA A 129 -9.48 1.74 -6.98
CA ALA A 129 -9.82 0.34 -6.72
C ALA A 129 -11.15 -0.07 -7.39
N GLU A 130 -12.15 0.82 -7.42
CA GLU A 130 -13.39 0.59 -8.16
C GLU A 130 -13.16 0.47 -9.67
N ARG A 131 -12.30 1.32 -10.25
CA ARG A 131 -11.89 1.20 -11.66
C ARG A 131 -11.13 -0.10 -11.93
N ALA A 132 -10.28 -0.54 -11.01
CA ALA A 132 -9.55 -1.81 -11.14
C ALA A 132 -10.50 -3.02 -11.17
N VAL A 133 -11.52 -3.04 -10.29
CA VAL A 133 -12.56 -4.09 -10.27
C VAL A 133 -13.36 -4.09 -11.57
N GLU A 134 -13.78 -2.91 -12.03
CA GLU A 134 -14.56 -2.79 -13.27
C GLU A 134 -13.74 -3.23 -14.49
N THR A 135 -12.45 -2.90 -14.51
CA THR A 135 -11.51 -3.33 -15.56
C THR A 135 -11.33 -4.85 -15.55
N ALA A 136 -11.14 -5.47 -14.37
CA ALA A 136 -10.99 -6.91 -14.23
C ALA A 136 -12.24 -7.67 -14.71
N ARG A 137 -13.44 -7.16 -14.36
CA ARG A 137 -14.72 -7.75 -14.77
C ARG A 137 -14.99 -7.59 -16.26
N ASN A 138 -14.76 -6.40 -16.82
CA ASN A 138 -15.03 -6.11 -18.22
C ASN A 138 -14.04 -6.78 -19.18
N ALA A 139 -12.79 -6.95 -18.76
CA ALA A 139 -11.78 -7.69 -19.52
C ALA A 139 -11.89 -9.22 -19.34
N ASN A 140 -12.84 -9.69 -18.52
CA ASN A 140 -13.08 -11.11 -18.25
C ASN A 140 -11.80 -11.84 -17.79
N MET A 141 -11.02 -11.18 -16.92
CA MET A 141 -9.76 -11.66 -16.34
C MET A 141 -9.97 -12.86 -15.41
N SER A 142 -8.88 -13.45 -14.91
CA SER A 142 -8.99 -14.60 -13.99
C SER A 142 -9.78 -14.27 -12.73
N SER A 143 -10.42 -15.30 -12.17
CA SER A 143 -11.17 -15.19 -10.90
C SER A 143 -10.30 -14.69 -9.75
N GLU A 144 -9.01 -15.02 -9.77
CA GLU A 144 -8.04 -14.60 -8.76
C GLU A 144 -7.76 -13.09 -8.83
N THR A 145 -7.53 -12.56 -10.04
CA THR A 145 -7.34 -11.11 -10.24
C THR A 145 -8.58 -10.30 -9.85
N VAL A 146 -9.78 -10.81 -10.15
CA VAL A 146 -11.05 -10.18 -9.75
C VAL A 146 -11.22 -10.18 -8.23
N GLU A 147 -10.94 -11.30 -7.56
CA GLU A 147 -11.01 -11.42 -6.10
C GLU A 147 -10.00 -10.48 -5.40
N LYS A 148 -8.78 -10.40 -5.94
CA LYS A 148 -7.74 -9.49 -5.43
C LYS A 148 -8.15 -8.03 -5.58
N ALA A 149 -8.73 -7.64 -6.71
CA ALA A 149 -9.25 -6.30 -6.94
C ALA A 149 -10.40 -5.95 -5.97
N GLU A 150 -11.34 -6.88 -5.74
CA GLU A 150 -12.45 -6.66 -4.79
C GLU A 150 -11.96 -6.58 -3.35
N THR A 151 -10.96 -7.39 -2.98
CA THR A 151 -10.32 -7.35 -1.66
C THR A 151 -9.68 -5.98 -1.42
N ARG A 152 -8.92 -5.46 -2.39
CA ARG A 152 -8.30 -4.13 -2.29
C ARG A 152 -9.33 -3.00 -2.23
N LYS A 153 -10.42 -3.10 -3.00
CA LYS A 153 -11.53 -2.15 -2.91
C LYS A 153 -12.20 -2.17 -1.53
N ALA A 154 -12.41 -3.34 -0.95
CA ALA A 154 -12.98 -3.46 0.40
C ALA A 154 -12.07 -2.83 1.45
N GLU A 155 -10.76 -3.09 1.36
CA GLU A 155 -9.74 -2.51 2.23
C GLU A 155 -9.72 -0.97 2.17
N MET A 156 -9.69 -0.39 0.95
CA MET A 156 -9.73 1.07 0.77
C MET A 156 -11.02 1.70 1.32
N LYS A 157 -12.17 1.05 1.09
CA LYS A 157 -13.45 1.54 1.61
C LYS A 157 -13.50 1.55 3.13
N GLU A 158 -12.94 0.52 3.76
CA GLU A 158 -12.90 0.45 5.22
C GLU A 158 -11.92 1.49 5.79
N ARG A 159 -10.74 1.67 5.19
CA ARG A 159 -9.80 2.75 5.58
C ARG A 159 -10.42 4.13 5.48
N ARG A 160 -11.11 4.42 4.38
CA ARG A 160 -11.84 5.68 4.19
C ARG A 160 -12.93 5.87 5.25
N ARG A 161 -13.74 4.83 5.49
CA ARG A 161 -14.83 4.87 6.46
C ARG A 161 -14.32 5.12 7.87
N ALA A 162 -13.27 4.41 8.29
CA ALA A 162 -12.67 4.58 9.60
C ALA A 162 -12.03 5.97 9.77
N THR A 163 -11.35 6.46 8.73
CA THR A 163 -10.76 7.81 8.73
C THR A 163 -11.82 8.90 8.86
N ALA A 164 -12.91 8.82 8.08
CA ALA A 164 -14.01 9.76 8.16
C ALA A 164 -14.70 9.71 9.54
N ALA A 165 -14.96 8.51 10.06
CA ALA A 165 -15.58 8.34 11.38
C ALA A 165 -14.72 8.88 12.53
N ALA A 166 -13.39 8.75 12.44
CA ALA A 166 -12.46 9.33 13.41
C ALA A 166 -12.48 10.86 13.32
N LEU A 167 -12.39 11.41 12.11
CA LEU A 167 -12.37 12.86 11.87
C LEU A 167 -13.67 13.54 12.34
N ASP A 168 -14.83 12.95 12.04
CA ASP A 168 -16.13 13.47 12.47
C ASP A 168 -16.25 13.51 13.99
N LYS A 169 -15.78 12.46 14.69
CA LYS A 169 -15.80 12.40 16.16
C LYS A 169 -14.81 13.36 16.80
N MET A 170 -13.63 13.53 16.23
CA MET A 170 -12.65 14.51 16.69
C MET A 170 -13.19 15.94 16.52
N LYS A 171 -13.79 16.25 15.37
CA LYS A 171 -14.41 17.54 15.11
C LYS A 171 -15.57 17.83 16.08
N ALA A 172 -16.44 16.84 16.34
CA ALA A 172 -17.52 16.99 17.32
C ALA A 172 -16.99 17.25 18.75
N ALA A 173 -15.87 16.63 19.12
CA ALA A 173 -15.21 16.89 20.40
C ALA A 173 -14.60 18.30 20.46
N GLU A 174 -13.98 18.77 19.37
CA GLU A 174 -13.38 20.09 19.25
C GLU A 174 -14.44 21.21 19.27
N ASP A 175 -15.48 21.11 18.45
CA ASP A 175 -16.61 22.04 18.42
C ASP A 175 -17.26 22.18 19.82
N GLY A 176 -17.31 21.06 20.53
CA GLY A 176 -17.81 20.98 21.88
C GLY A 176 -16.97 21.71 22.93
N LEU A 177 -15.64 21.52 22.88
CA LEU A 177 -14.71 22.25 23.73
C LEU A 177 -14.71 23.75 23.42
N ASN A 178 -14.77 24.12 22.14
CA ASN A 178 -14.89 25.52 21.71
C ASN A 178 -16.18 26.18 22.21
N SER A 179 -17.30 25.43 22.21
CA SER A 179 -18.57 25.89 22.78
C SER A 179 -18.49 26.15 24.29
N ILE A 180 -17.79 25.29 25.03
CA ILE A 180 -17.54 25.48 26.47
C ILE A 180 -16.62 26.68 26.71
N ALA A 181 -15.54 26.81 25.96
CA ALA A 181 -14.62 27.94 26.06
C ALA A 181 -15.35 29.26 25.85
N SER A 182 -16.16 29.35 24.78
CA SER A 182 -16.99 30.53 24.48
C SER A 182 -18.00 30.82 25.60
N SER A 183 -18.60 29.78 26.19
CA SER A 183 -19.55 29.95 27.31
C SER A 183 -18.85 30.45 28.59
N LEU A 184 -17.60 30.02 28.82
CA LEU A 184 -16.81 30.43 29.97
C LEU A 184 -16.32 31.87 29.83
N GLU A 185 -15.85 32.26 28.65
CA GLU A 185 -15.50 33.65 28.32
C GLU A 185 -16.71 34.59 28.45
N ALA A 186 -17.89 34.16 27.98
CA ALA A 186 -19.13 34.91 28.17
C ALA A 186 -19.50 35.06 29.65
N THR A 187 -19.28 34.02 30.47
CA THR A 187 -19.53 34.07 31.92
C THR A 187 -18.51 34.97 32.63
N SER A 188 -17.27 35.02 32.15
CA SER A 188 -16.20 35.87 32.68
C SER A 188 -16.34 37.34 32.29
N SER A 189 -17.01 37.65 31.17
CA SER A 189 -17.19 39.01 30.65
C SER A 189 -18.54 39.65 30.99
N SER A 190 -19.45 38.88 31.59
CA SER A 190 -20.78 39.36 31.94
C SER A 190 -20.87 39.77 33.41
N ASP A 191 -21.54 40.90 33.69
CA ASP A 191 -21.87 41.37 35.05
C ASP A 191 -22.96 40.47 35.70
N ILE A 192 -22.63 39.21 35.96
CA ILE A 192 -23.53 38.23 36.56
C ILE A 192 -23.23 38.18 38.06
N SER A 193 -24.28 38.18 38.89
CA SER A 193 -24.15 37.94 40.34
C SER A 193 -23.35 36.65 40.62
N LEU A 194 -22.56 36.65 41.70
CA LEU A 194 -21.73 35.52 42.14
C LEU A 194 -22.51 34.18 42.16
N SER A 195 -23.78 34.21 42.57
CA SER A 195 -24.64 33.02 42.58
C SER A 195 -24.98 32.53 41.17
N GLY A 196 -25.13 33.43 40.19
CA GLY A 196 -25.35 33.10 38.78
C GLY A 196 -24.08 32.55 38.12
N ALA A 197 -22.92 33.14 38.42
CA ALA A 197 -21.62 32.63 37.96
C ALA A 197 -21.35 31.20 38.46
N ILE A 198 -21.65 30.91 39.74
CA ILE A 198 -21.50 29.56 40.30
C ILE A 198 -22.43 28.54 39.61
N ILE A 199 -23.64 28.94 39.22
CA ILE A 199 -24.59 28.05 38.52
C ILE A 199 -24.09 27.73 37.09
N GLU A 200 -23.65 28.73 36.34
CA GLU A 200 -23.11 28.51 34.98
C GLU A 200 -21.77 27.74 35.00
N LEU A 201 -20.91 27.96 36.00
CA LEU A 201 -19.68 27.16 36.19
C LEU A 201 -19.97 25.69 36.54
N ARG A 202 -21.02 25.42 37.32
CA ARG A 202 -21.45 24.03 37.57
C ARG A 202 -21.98 23.37 36.31
N LYS A 203 -22.77 24.10 35.52
CA LYS A 203 -23.33 23.63 34.25
C LYS A 203 -22.26 23.42 33.18
N SER A 204 -21.23 24.27 33.12
CA SER A 204 -20.07 24.07 32.24
C SER A 204 -19.23 22.87 32.67
N ARG A 205 -19.03 22.66 33.98
CA ARG A 205 -18.36 21.47 34.52
C ARG A 205 -19.12 20.16 34.21
N ASP A 206 -20.44 20.16 34.35
CA ASP A 206 -21.25 18.98 34.05
C ASP A 206 -21.26 18.69 32.52
N ARG A 207 -21.23 19.73 31.68
CA ARG A 207 -20.97 19.59 30.24
C ARG A 207 -19.57 19.04 29.95
N LEU A 208 -18.54 19.52 30.64
CA LEU A 208 -17.16 19.03 30.48
C LEU A 208 -17.05 17.52 30.74
N ALA A 209 -17.76 17.01 31.74
CA ALA A 209 -17.83 15.57 32.02
C ALA A 209 -18.42 14.77 30.84
N SER A 210 -19.44 15.30 30.15
CA SER A 210 -20.00 14.68 28.93
C SER A 210 -19.06 14.77 27.71
N TYR A 211 -18.17 15.76 27.67
CA TYR A 211 -17.12 15.82 26.64
C TYR A 211 -15.97 14.88 26.90
N GLU A 212 -15.69 14.53 28.16
CA GLU A 212 -14.68 13.52 28.47
C GLU A 212 -15.07 12.14 27.89
N THR A 213 -16.36 11.81 27.89
CA THR A 213 -16.87 10.62 27.22
C THR A 213 -16.73 10.71 25.69
N LEU A 214 -17.06 11.86 25.10
CA LEU A 214 -16.93 12.08 23.65
C LEU A 214 -15.47 12.03 23.20
N LYS A 215 -14.54 12.57 24.00
CA LYS A 215 -13.10 12.50 23.78
C LYS A 215 -12.61 11.05 23.75
N LYS A 216 -12.99 10.23 24.74
CA LYS A 216 -12.64 8.80 24.78
C LYS A 216 -13.20 8.03 23.58
N GLU A 217 -14.37 8.42 23.08
CA GLU A 217 -14.94 7.83 21.87
C GLU A 217 -14.23 8.25 20.59
N ALA A 218 -13.74 9.49 20.53
CA ALA A 218 -12.91 9.99 19.44
C ALA A 218 -11.52 9.30 19.44
N GLU A 219 -10.90 9.15 20.61
CA GLU A 219 -9.63 8.42 20.79
C GLU A 219 -9.76 6.97 20.33
N ARG A 220 -10.80 6.24 20.78
CA ARG A 220 -11.04 4.87 20.30
C ARG A 220 -11.31 4.79 18.79
N ALA A 221 -11.93 5.81 18.20
CA ALA A 221 -12.17 5.84 16.76
C ALA A 221 -10.86 6.05 15.99
N ALA A 222 -9.97 6.91 16.49
CA ALA A 222 -8.64 7.10 15.94
C ALA A 222 -7.77 5.84 16.10
N GLU A 223 -7.82 5.17 17.25
CA GLU A 223 -7.13 3.88 17.48
C GLU A 223 -7.59 2.81 16.49
N LYS A 224 -8.90 2.67 16.29
CA LYS A 224 -9.45 1.73 15.30
C LYS A 224 -9.04 2.07 13.87
N MET A 225 -8.99 3.36 13.52
CA MET A 225 -8.49 3.80 12.23
C MET A 225 -7.02 3.41 12.05
N LEU A 226 -6.17 3.66 13.06
CA LEU A 226 -4.74 3.33 13.02
C LEU A 226 -4.48 1.82 12.99
N ALA A 227 -5.35 1.01 13.59
CA ALA A 227 -5.24 -0.45 13.58
C ALA A 227 -5.57 -1.11 12.22
N LEU A 228 -6.09 -0.36 11.23
CA LEU A 228 -6.36 -0.87 9.87
C LEU A 228 -5.12 -0.87 8.95
N ASP A 229 -3.96 -0.53 9.49
CA ASP A 229 -2.74 -0.33 8.73
C ASP A 229 -1.54 -0.83 9.56
N ASP A 230 -0.99 -1.99 9.20
CA ASP A 230 0.20 -2.57 9.86
C ASP A 230 1.48 -1.73 9.60
N ASN A 231 1.40 -0.79 8.65
CA ASN A 231 2.51 0.03 8.16
C ASN A 231 2.23 1.54 8.28
N VAL A 232 1.50 2.00 9.31
CA VAL A 232 1.47 3.44 9.60
C VAL A 232 2.92 3.90 9.84
N PRO A 233 3.50 4.77 9.00
CA PRO A 233 4.79 5.35 9.30
C PRO A 233 4.64 6.10 10.61
N GLN A 234 5.29 5.63 11.69
CA GLN A 234 5.33 6.32 12.98
C GLN A 234 5.80 7.77 12.84
N THR A 235 6.41 8.12 11.71
CA THR A 235 6.80 9.48 11.32
C THR A 235 5.62 10.47 11.24
N LYS A 236 4.38 10.05 10.93
CA LYS A 236 3.21 10.95 10.97
C LYS A 236 2.60 11.11 12.37
N ILE A 237 2.76 10.11 13.24
CA ILE A 237 2.34 10.21 14.64
C ILE A 237 3.36 11.01 15.46
N ASN A 238 4.66 10.95 15.12
CA ASN A 238 5.74 11.58 15.88
C ASN A 238 5.93 13.09 15.68
N ARG A 239 5.25 13.74 14.72
CA ARG A 239 5.24 15.22 14.67
C ARG A 239 4.29 15.84 15.70
N CYS A 240 3.28 15.11 16.17
CA CYS A 240 2.28 15.64 17.09
C CYS A 240 2.73 15.75 18.57
N PRO A 241 3.53 14.84 19.16
CA PRO A 241 3.92 14.93 20.57
C PRO A 241 4.76 16.16 20.90
N LEU A 242 5.73 16.49 20.03
CA LEU A 242 6.60 17.65 20.24
C LEU A 242 5.79 18.95 20.12
N GLN A 243 5.00 19.09 19.05
CA GLN A 243 4.11 20.23 18.84
C GLN A 243 3.08 20.37 19.99
N ASN A 244 2.56 19.25 20.49
CA ASN A 244 1.62 19.25 21.62
C ASN A 244 2.32 19.66 22.93
N LEU A 245 3.55 19.22 23.17
CA LEU A 245 4.35 19.64 24.32
C LEU A 245 4.74 21.12 24.22
N GLU A 246 5.07 21.62 23.03
CA GLU A 246 5.33 23.04 22.76
C GLU A 246 4.08 23.89 23.02
N ASN A 247 2.93 23.46 22.51
CA ASN A 247 1.64 24.13 22.75
C ASN A 247 1.21 24.09 24.22
N LEU A 248 1.46 22.96 24.92
CA LEU A 248 1.20 22.84 26.35
C LEU A 248 2.14 23.71 27.17
N LEU A 249 3.42 23.75 26.80
CA LEU A 249 4.41 24.64 27.41
C LEU A 249 4.01 26.11 27.20
N GLU A 250 3.53 26.48 26.02
CA GLU A 250 3.05 27.82 25.72
C GLU A 250 1.85 28.18 26.61
N LYS A 251 0.88 27.28 26.76
CA LYS A 251 -0.28 27.43 27.68
C LYS A 251 0.10 27.49 29.15
N ILE A 252 1.13 26.74 29.56
CA ILE A 252 1.65 26.77 30.93
C ILE A 252 2.49 28.03 31.16
N SER A 253 3.15 28.55 30.13
CA SER A 253 4.02 29.74 30.20
C SER A 253 3.22 31.04 30.12
N SER A 254 2.14 31.07 29.33
CA SER A 254 1.19 32.19 29.29
C SER A 254 0.50 32.34 30.65
N SER A 255 0.48 33.57 31.15
CA SER A 255 0.17 33.86 32.56
C SER A 255 -1.32 33.73 32.84
N LEU A 256 -1.65 33.20 34.03
CA LEU A 256 -2.79 33.69 34.80
C LEU A 256 -2.49 35.16 35.11
N GLU A 257 -3.05 36.09 34.35
CA GLU A 257 -3.18 37.46 34.82
C GLU A 257 -4.04 37.40 36.07
N ILE A 258 -3.45 37.68 37.22
CA ILE A 258 -4.22 37.83 38.45
C ILE A 258 -4.86 39.20 38.35
N ASP A 259 -6.19 39.24 38.29
CA ASP A 259 -6.96 40.45 38.60
C ASP A 259 -6.46 41.01 39.93
N GLU A 260 -6.06 42.29 39.93
CA GLU A 260 -5.55 43.00 41.13
C GLU A 260 -6.52 42.87 42.32
N GLU A 261 -7.80 42.57 42.08
CA GLU A 261 -8.84 42.35 43.09
C GLU A 261 -8.64 41.11 43.97
N ALA A 262 -7.92 40.08 43.49
CA ALA A 262 -7.67 38.86 44.28
C ALA A 262 -6.58 39.04 45.36
N THR A 263 -5.86 40.17 45.35
CA THR A 263 -4.84 40.47 46.37
C THR A 263 -5.37 41.13 47.64
N SER A 264 -6.66 41.48 47.71
CA SER A 264 -7.21 42.21 48.87
C SER A 264 -7.74 41.35 50.03
N MET A 265 -7.64 40.01 49.99
CA MET A 265 -8.11 39.15 51.09
C MET A 265 -7.02 38.23 51.68
N ASP A 266 -6.79 38.43 52.98
CA ASP A 266 -5.97 37.71 53.99
C ASP A 266 -4.66 37.06 53.50
N GLU A 267 -3.58 37.81 53.66
CA GLU A 267 -2.49 37.92 52.68
C GLU A 267 -1.29 36.96 52.82
N SER A 268 -1.21 36.06 53.82
CA SER A 268 -0.01 35.21 53.98
C SER A 268 -0.16 33.80 53.41
N PHE A 269 -1.24 33.09 53.74
CA PHE A 269 -1.44 31.69 53.31
C PHE A 269 -1.78 31.57 51.82
N VAL A 270 -2.58 32.50 51.30
CA VAL A 270 -2.93 32.56 49.87
C VAL A 270 -1.72 32.95 49.05
N ARG A 271 -0.92 33.92 49.52
CA ARG A 271 0.33 34.35 48.88
C ARG A 271 1.39 33.25 48.88
N ASP A 272 1.54 32.53 49.99
CA ASP A 272 2.47 31.40 50.10
C ASP A 272 2.04 30.20 49.24
N SER A 273 0.74 29.89 49.19
CA SER A 273 0.22 28.84 48.29
C SER A 273 0.34 29.22 46.82
N TYR A 274 0.11 30.49 46.46
CA TYR A 274 0.33 30.99 45.11
C TYR A 274 1.82 30.96 44.72
N ALA A 275 2.71 31.37 45.63
CA ALA A 275 4.15 31.29 45.42
C ALA A 275 4.61 29.85 45.18
N ARG A 276 4.14 28.88 45.99
CA ARG A 276 4.40 27.44 45.79
C ARG A 276 3.86 26.91 44.45
N LEU A 277 2.66 27.33 44.07
CA LEU A 277 2.05 26.94 42.79
C LEU A 277 2.84 27.49 41.60
N ASN A 278 3.26 28.76 41.66
CA ASN A 278 4.03 29.40 40.60
C ASN A 278 5.45 28.83 40.49
N GLU A 279 6.06 28.45 41.61
CA GLU A 279 7.33 27.74 41.65
C GLU A 279 7.22 26.33 41.05
N SER A 280 6.16 25.58 41.40
CA SER A 280 5.86 24.27 40.79
C SER A 280 5.64 24.40 39.28
N ARG A 281 4.91 25.44 38.84
CA ARG A 281 4.69 25.75 37.42
C ARG A 281 5.99 26.04 36.69
N ARG A 282 6.88 26.85 37.27
CA ARG A 282 8.20 27.15 36.68
C ARG A 282 9.04 25.89 36.51
N ARG A 283 9.15 25.07 37.56
CA ARG A 283 9.89 23.80 37.48
C ARG A 283 9.31 22.86 36.43
N LEU A 284 7.99 22.77 36.33
CA LEU A 284 7.33 21.98 35.29
C LEU A 284 7.61 22.53 33.89
N ALA A 285 7.56 23.85 33.71
CA ALA A 285 7.87 24.50 32.43
C ALA A 285 9.35 24.28 32.04
N ASP A 286 10.28 24.39 32.99
CA ASP A 286 11.71 24.15 32.77
C ASP A 286 11.97 22.68 32.38
N ALA A 287 11.40 21.73 33.13
CA ALA A 287 11.49 20.31 32.81
C ALA A 287 10.87 19.97 31.44
N THR A 288 9.76 20.63 31.08
CA THR A 288 9.12 20.44 29.77
C THR A 288 9.99 21.01 28.65
N ARG A 289 10.63 22.18 28.84
CA ARG A 289 11.58 22.75 27.86
C ARG A 289 12.78 21.84 27.64
N GLU A 290 13.35 21.31 28.71
CA GLU A 290 14.46 20.36 28.64
C GLU A 290 14.05 19.11 27.86
N ARG A 291 12.87 18.54 28.17
CA ARG A 291 12.36 17.38 27.45
C ARG A 291 12.10 17.65 25.97
N ILE A 292 11.55 18.81 25.62
CA ILE A 292 11.38 19.23 24.23
C ILE A 292 12.74 19.30 23.54
N ALA A 293 13.73 19.96 24.15
CA ALA A 293 15.07 20.08 23.56
C ALA A 293 15.76 18.72 23.33
N GLU A 294 15.60 17.77 24.26
CA GLU A 294 16.07 16.39 24.08
C GLU A 294 15.39 15.69 22.91
N LEU A 295 14.06 15.75 22.86
CA LEU A 295 13.27 15.10 21.80
C LEU A 295 13.55 15.73 20.42
N SER A 296 13.64 17.07 20.33
CA SER A 296 14.01 17.76 19.10
C SER A 296 15.39 17.34 18.60
N ARG A 297 16.37 17.16 19.51
CA ARG A 297 17.70 16.66 19.16
C ARG A 297 17.64 15.22 18.64
N ALA A 298 16.89 14.35 19.31
CA ALA A 298 16.71 12.97 18.87
C ALA A 298 16.03 12.88 17.48
N VAL A 299 15.02 13.73 17.22
CA VAL A 299 14.37 13.82 15.91
C VAL A 299 15.38 14.27 14.84
N ALA A 300 16.16 15.32 15.11
CA ALA A 300 17.16 15.82 14.17
C ALA A 300 18.25 14.77 13.86
N ASP A 301 18.67 13.99 14.85
CA ASP A 301 19.61 12.89 14.66
C ASP A 301 19.04 11.79 13.76
N CYS A 302 17.77 11.41 13.97
CA CYS A 302 17.07 10.44 13.11
C CYS A 302 16.90 10.96 11.67
N GLU A 303 16.50 12.23 11.50
CA GLU A 303 16.38 12.85 10.18
C GLU A 303 17.73 12.90 9.44
N ARG A 304 18.82 13.15 10.17
CA ARG A 304 20.18 13.11 9.62
C ARG A 304 20.55 11.71 9.14
N PHE A 305 20.25 10.67 9.92
CA PHE A 305 20.49 9.28 9.51
C PHE A 305 19.73 8.93 8.23
N GLU A 306 18.41 9.23 8.17
CA GLU A 306 17.58 8.96 6.98
C GLU A 306 18.12 9.68 5.74
N LYS A 307 18.55 10.94 5.89
CA LYS A 307 19.16 11.69 4.81
C LYS A 307 20.46 11.03 4.32
N GLN A 308 21.33 10.59 5.24
CA GLN A 308 22.55 9.90 4.87
C GLN A 308 22.28 8.57 4.15
N MET A 309 21.22 7.84 4.53
CA MET A 309 20.81 6.62 3.82
C MET A 309 20.30 6.92 2.40
N ALA A 310 19.48 7.96 2.25
CA ALA A 310 18.98 8.37 0.94
C ALA A 310 20.11 8.86 0.01
N ASP A 311 21.00 9.71 0.52
CA ASP A 311 22.16 10.22 -0.23
C ASP A 311 23.07 9.05 -0.66
N MET A 312 23.26 8.04 0.21
CA MET A 312 24.04 6.84 -0.10
C MET A 312 23.39 6.00 -1.20
N GLN A 313 22.07 5.81 -1.16
CA GLN A 313 21.33 5.06 -2.20
C GLN A 313 21.36 5.77 -3.56
N GLN A 314 21.27 7.10 -3.56
CA GLN A 314 21.39 7.88 -4.79
C GLN A 314 22.80 7.78 -5.37
N TRP A 315 23.81 7.95 -4.53
CA TRP A 315 25.21 7.80 -4.93
C TRP A 315 25.52 6.39 -5.43
N SER A 316 25.06 5.35 -4.74
CA SER A 316 25.29 3.96 -5.11
C SER A 316 24.68 3.62 -6.48
N SER A 317 23.48 4.13 -6.75
CA SER A 317 22.80 3.95 -8.04
C SER A 317 23.57 4.62 -9.18
N HIS A 318 24.07 5.84 -8.95
CA HIS A 318 24.89 6.57 -9.91
C HIS A 318 26.20 5.83 -10.22
N VAL A 319 26.95 5.45 -9.18
CA VAL A 319 28.24 4.77 -9.33
C VAL A 319 28.08 3.38 -9.95
N SER A 320 27.04 2.61 -9.57
CA SER A 320 26.76 1.31 -10.20
C SER A 320 26.58 1.45 -11.70
N SER A 321 25.74 2.41 -12.12
CA SER A 321 25.45 2.68 -13.53
C SER A 321 26.71 3.12 -14.29
N LEU A 322 27.53 3.97 -13.66
CA LEU A 322 28.80 4.43 -14.23
C LEU A 322 29.77 3.26 -14.43
N LEU A 323 29.94 2.40 -13.41
CA LEU A 323 30.83 1.25 -13.49
C LEU A 323 30.36 0.22 -14.52
N ASP A 324 29.05 -0.02 -14.63
CA ASP A 324 28.47 -0.92 -15.63
C ASP A 324 28.65 -0.37 -17.05
N LEU A 325 28.52 0.95 -17.24
CA LEU A 325 28.82 1.61 -18.51
C LEU A 325 30.31 1.51 -18.88
N ARG A 326 31.21 1.72 -17.92
CA ARG A 326 32.66 1.58 -18.14
C ARG A 326 33.04 0.15 -18.50
N LYS A 327 32.45 -0.82 -17.79
CA LYS A 327 32.64 -2.25 -18.05
C LYS A 327 32.16 -2.64 -19.45
N SER A 328 30.98 -2.18 -19.87
CA SER A 328 30.47 -2.46 -21.23
C SER A 328 31.24 -1.71 -22.32
N GLY A 329 31.75 -0.52 -22.02
CA GLY A 329 32.64 0.25 -22.88
C GLY A 329 34.10 -0.23 -22.87
N ASP A 330 34.42 -1.31 -22.15
CA ASP A 330 35.78 -1.86 -22.05
C ASP A 330 36.84 -0.84 -21.54
N VAL A 331 36.38 0.17 -20.78
CA VAL A 331 37.18 1.26 -20.19
C VAL A 331 37.61 0.89 -18.78
N SER A 332 38.89 1.06 -18.48
CA SER A 332 39.50 0.77 -17.18
C SER A 332 39.90 2.04 -16.41
N ALA A 333 40.29 1.86 -15.14
CA ALA A 333 40.82 2.95 -14.32
C ALA A 333 42.07 3.64 -14.91
N LEU A 334 42.83 2.97 -15.77
CA LEU A 334 43.99 3.55 -16.46
C LEU A 334 43.58 4.49 -17.60
N ASP A 335 42.42 4.26 -18.20
CA ASP A 335 41.91 5.05 -19.32
C ASP A 335 41.27 6.37 -18.83
N VAL A 336 40.80 6.40 -17.57
CA VAL A 336 40.21 7.60 -16.93
C VAL A 336 40.78 7.85 -15.52
N PRO A 337 42.07 8.26 -15.40
CA PRO A 337 42.75 8.36 -14.11
C PRO A 337 42.16 9.39 -13.14
N ASP A 338 41.60 10.50 -13.65
CA ASP A 338 41.08 11.56 -12.80
C ASP A 338 39.70 11.20 -12.23
N GLU A 339 38.82 10.60 -13.03
CA GLU A 339 37.55 10.02 -12.55
C GLU A 339 37.81 8.93 -11.51
N TYR A 340 38.79 8.05 -11.75
CA TYR A 340 39.17 7.02 -10.79
C TYR A 340 39.61 7.61 -9.44
N LYS A 341 40.40 8.69 -9.46
CA LYS A 341 40.81 9.39 -8.22
C LYS A 341 39.64 10.04 -7.50
N GLU A 342 38.69 10.59 -8.24
CA GLU A 342 37.47 11.20 -7.68
C GLU A 342 36.58 10.14 -7.02
N LEU A 343 36.27 9.07 -7.75
CA LEU A 343 35.55 7.90 -7.23
C LEU A 343 36.24 7.32 -5.99
N ALA A 344 37.56 7.15 -6.02
CA ALA A 344 38.30 6.64 -4.85
C ALA A 344 38.13 7.52 -3.60
N LYS A 345 38.06 8.85 -3.75
CA LYS A 345 37.77 9.76 -2.64
C LYS A 345 36.33 9.62 -2.14
N GLU A 346 35.37 9.48 -3.05
CA GLU A 346 33.97 9.26 -2.69
C GLU A 346 33.78 7.95 -1.92
N PHE A 347 34.36 6.84 -2.39
CA PHE A 347 34.36 5.57 -1.67
C PHE A 347 34.97 5.69 -0.27
N SER A 348 36.09 6.42 -0.13
CA SER A 348 36.69 6.68 1.18
C SER A 348 35.78 7.51 2.09
N THR A 349 35.05 8.47 1.54
CA THR A 349 34.13 9.34 2.30
C THR A 349 32.93 8.55 2.78
N TRP A 350 32.35 7.72 1.91
CA TRP A 350 31.22 6.86 2.26
C TRP A 350 31.61 5.73 3.21
N SER A 351 32.80 5.15 3.09
CA SER A 351 33.32 4.19 4.07
C SER A 351 33.35 4.80 5.47
N LYS A 352 33.94 5.99 5.61
CA LYS A 352 33.99 6.69 6.90
C LYS A 352 32.58 7.04 7.41
N THR A 353 31.70 7.49 6.53
CA THR A 353 30.32 7.84 6.89
C THR A 353 29.55 6.62 7.40
N LEU A 354 29.72 5.45 6.76
CA LEU A 354 29.11 4.20 7.22
C LEU A 354 29.70 3.74 8.56
N ASP A 355 31.00 3.91 8.79
CA ASP A 355 31.63 3.61 10.08
C ASP A 355 31.06 4.51 11.20
N ASP A 356 30.96 5.82 10.94
CA ASP A 356 30.39 6.80 11.88
C ASP A 356 28.93 6.46 12.21
N ILE A 357 28.14 6.06 11.20
CA ILE A 357 26.75 5.62 11.39
C ILE A 357 26.69 4.31 12.17
N GLY A 358 27.61 3.38 11.92
CA GLY A 358 27.72 2.13 12.69
C GLY A 358 27.97 2.37 14.18
N VAL A 359 28.80 3.37 14.52
CA VAL A 359 28.98 3.81 15.92
C VAL A 359 27.71 4.44 16.47
N TRP A 360 27.08 5.33 15.71
CA TRP A 360 25.84 6.01 16.13
C TRP A 360 24.67 5.05 16.42
N LEU A 361 24.59 3.92 15.70
CA LEU A 361 23.57 2.88 15.92
C LEU A 361 23.78 2.10 17.22
N GLN A 362 25.01 2.06 17.75
CA GLN A 362 25.34 1.36 19.00
C GLN A 362 24.95 2.17 20.25
N GLU A 363 24.49 3.41 20.08
CA GLU A 363 24.20 4.32 21.19
C GLU A 363 22.73 4.28 21.63
N GLY A 364 22.51 4.08 22.94
CA GLY A 364 21.22 4.27 23.60
C GLY A 364 20.12 3.32 23.11
N GLU A 365 18.89 3.83 23.04
CA GLU A 365 17.71 3.03 22.64
C GLU A 365 17.72 2.64 21.14
N ARG A 366 18.61 3.24 20.33
CA ARG A 366 18.71 2.99 18.88
C ARG A 366 19.30 1.62 18.55
N GLN A 367 20.07 1.04 19.48
CA GLN A 367 20.65 -0.30 19.34
C GLN A 367 19.58 -1.37 19.10
N ASN A 368 18.37 -1.15 19.62
CA ASN A 368 17.26 -2.10 19.50
C ASN A 368 16.31 -1.77 18.34
N ASN A 369 16.60 -0.73 17.54
CA ASN A 369 15.75 -0.35 16.43
C ASN A 369 16.08 -1.19 15.19
N GLU A 370 15.26 -2.22 14.93
CA GLU A 370 15.44 -3.14 13.80
C GLU A 370 15.46 -2.41 12.46
N ARG A 371 14.56 -1.44 12.25
CA ARG A 371 14.46 -0.70 10.98
C ARG A 371 15.76 0.04 10.63
N PHE A 372 16.38 0.71 11.60
CA PHE A 372 17.66 1.38 11.36
C PHE A 372 18.78 0.40 11.05
N HIS A 373 18.80 -0.75 11.72
CA HIS A 373 19.78 -1.80 11.46
C HIS A 373 19.60 -2.44 10.08
N ASP A 374 18.36 -2.68 9.65
CA ASP A 374 18.06 -3.24 8.33
C ASP A 374 18.46 -2.29 7.22
N GLN A 375 18.11 -1.00 7.33
CA GLN A 375 18.51 0.02 6.36
C GLN A 375 20.04 0.16 6.28
N PHE A 376 20.71 0.20 7.43
CA PHE A 376 22.17 0.28 7.50
C PHE A 376 22.84 -0.98 6.92
N THR A 377 22.29 -2.16 7.22
CA THR A 377 22.79 -3.44 6.68
C THR A 377 22.65 -3.47 5.17
N HIS A 378 21.51 -3.04 4.64
CA HIS A 378 21.30 -2.94 3.20
C HIS A 378 22.28 -1.95 2.54
N ALA A 379 22.49 -0.78 3.14
CA ALA A 379 23.47 0.20 2.65
C ALA A 379 24.90 -0.37 2.67
N LYS A 380 25.28 -1.10 3.72
CA LYS A 380 26.58 -1.75 3.85
C LYS A 380 26.80 -2.86 2.83
N ASN A 381 25.80 -3.68 2.58
CA ASN A 381 25.84 -4.73 1.55
C ASN A 381 26.01 -4.10 0.16
N THR A 382 25.20 -3.08 -0.15
CA THR A 382 25.30 -2.33 -1.40
C THR A 382 26.68 -1.70 -1.59
N PHE A 383 27.24 -1.10 -0.53
CA PHE A 383 28.60 -0.56 -0.55
C PHE A 383 29.66 -1.62 -0.80
N SER A 384 29.52 -2.80 -0.19
CA SER A 384 30.44 -3.93 -0.38
C SER A 384 30.41 -4.44 -1.82
N GLU A 385 29.22 -4.57 -2.41
CA GLU A 385 29.05 -4.97 -3.81
C GLU A 385 29.68 -3.94 -4.77
N LEU A 386 29.43 -2.65 -4.54
CA LEU A 386 30.04 -1.58 -5.31
C LEU A 386 31.55 -1.52 -5.15
N SER A 387 32.06 -1.75 -3.94
CA SER A 387 33.50 -1.81 -3.68
C SER A 387 34.16 -2.94 -4.47
N GLN A 388 33.48 -4.08 -4.60
CA GLN A 388 33.95 -5.17 -5.45
C GLN A 388 33.92 -4.78 -6.94
N LYS A 389 32.84 -4.17 -7.43
CA LYS A 389 32.79 -3.66 -8.81
C LYS A 389 33.89 -2.62 -9.09
N PHE A 390 34.16 -1.74 -8.12
CA PHE A 390 35.21 -0.73 -8.22
C PHE A 390 36.62 -1.34 -8.21
N ALA A 391 36.83 -2.41 -7.43
CA ALA A 391 38.07 -3.19 -7.47
C ALA A 391 38.27 -3.88 -8.83
N ASP A 392 37.20 -4.43 -9.42
CA ASP A 392 37.21 -5.00 -10.76
C ASP A 392 37.49 -3.93 -11.84
N PHE A 393 37.02 -2.70 -11.65
CA PHE A 393 37.33 -1.56 -12.52
C PHE A 393 38.82 -1.14 -12.46
N LYS A 394 39.46 -1.30 -11.29
CA LYS A 394 40.90 -1.06 -11.10
C LYS A 394 41.76 -2.08 -11.84
N HIS A 395 41.33 -3.34 -11.85
CA HIS A 395 42.03 -4.45 -12.49
C HIS A 395 41.12 -5.07 -13.54
N PRO A 396 41.06 -4.53 -14.77
CA PRO A 396 40.20 -5.07 -15.79
C PRO A 396 40.63 -6.52 -16.08
N LYS A 397 39.81 -7.49 -15.64
CA LYS A 397 39.85 -8.88 -16.15
C LYS A 397 39.82 -8.89 -17.68
N SER A 398 39.33 -7.80 -18.29
CA SER A 398 39.38 -7.55 -19.73
C SER A 398 40.78 -7.63 -20.31
N PHE A 399 41.90 -7.32 -19.63
CA PHE A 399 43.22 -7.48 -20.28
C PHE A 399 43.53 -8.96 -20.52
N VAL A 400 43.32 -9.80 -19.52
CA VAL A 400 43.52 -11.25 -19.62
C VAL A 400 42.51 -11.86 -20.58
N GLU A 401 41.23 -11.50 -20.50
CA GLU A 401 40.21 -11.99 -21.43
C GLU A 401 40.38 -11.45 -22.87
N LYS A 402 40.89 -10.22 -23.05
CA LYS A 402 41.26 -9.68 -24.37
C LYS A 402 42.49 -10.40 -24.90
N LEU A 403 43.48 -10.70 -24.05
CA LEU A 403 44.65 -11.49 -24.42
C LEU A 403 44.22 -12.90 -24.86
N GLU A 404 43.41 -13.60 -24.06
CA GLU A 404 42.88 -14.93 -24.37
C GLU A 404 42.02 -14.94 -25.64
N ARG A 405 41.13 -13.95 -25.83
CA ARG A 405 40.37 -13.79 -27.08
C ARG A 405 41.25 -13.51 -28.29
N THR A 406 42.33 -12.75 -28.11
CA THR A 406 43.27 -12.46 -29.20
C THR A 406 44.12 -13.68 -29.52
N VAL A 407 44.54 -14.45 -28.51
CA VAL A 407 45.22 -15.74 -28.66
C VAL A 407 44.33 -16.74 -29.38
N HIS A 408 43.06 -16.92 -28.98
CA HIS A 408 42.13 -17.81 -29.69
C HIS A 408 41.94 -17.41 -31.15
N LYS A 409 41.81 -16.11 -31.44
CA LYS A 409 41.73 -15.64 -32.83
C LYS A 409 43.01 -15.91 -33.63
N LEU A 410 44.17 -15.83 -33.00
CA LEU A 410 45.44 -16.19 -33.63
C LEU A 410 45.49 -17.70 -33.90
N ASP A 411 45.10 -18.53 -32.93
CA ASP A 411 45.04 -19.99 -33.09
C ASP A 411 44.07 -20.39 -34.22
N ASP A 412 42.89 -19.75 -34.30
CA ASP A 412 41.92 -19.99 -35.39
C ASP A 412 42.51 -19.62 -36.77
N ILE A 413 43.27 -18.53 -36.85
CA ILE A 413 43.95 -18.10 -38.07
C ILE A 413 45.10 -19.04 -38.44
N GLU A 414 45.88 -19.49 -37.45
CA GLU A 414 46.96 -20.46 -37.65
C GLU A 414 46.41 -21.81 -38.14
N ASN A 415 45.35 -22.33 -37.51
CA ASN A 415 44.68 -23.55 -37.94
C ASN A 415 44.13 -23.41 -39.37
N ALA A 416 43.50 -22.27 -39.70
CA ALA A 416 43.02 -22.02 -41.06
C ALA A 416 44.15 -21.92 -42.09
N LEU A 417 45.32 -21.38 -41.72
CA LEU A 417 46.51 -21.34 -42.57
C LEU A 417 47.13 -22.74 -42.75
N ASP A 418 47.18 -23.55 -41.70
CA ASP A 418 47.65 -24.94 -41.77
C ASP A 418 46.73 -25.80 -42.65
N ASP A 419 45.41 -25.64 -42.55
CA ASP A 419 44.45 -26.30 -43.46
C ASP A 419 44.65 -25.88 -44.92
N MET A 420 44.96 -24.60 -45.18
CA MET A 420 45.22 -24.10 -46.53
C MET A 420 46.58 -24.51 -47.10
N THR A 421 47.56 -24.80 -46.25
CA THR A 421 48.93 -25.15 -46.66
C THR A 421 49.21 -26.66 -46.58
N GLY A 422 48.38 -27.41 -45.85
CA GLY A 422 48.46 -28.87 -45.66
C GLY A 422 48.17 -29.69 -46.92
N ASP A 423 47.48 -29.13 -47.91
CA ASP A 423 47.23 -29.79 -49.20
C ASP A 423 48.38 -29.61 -50.22
N SER A 424 49.48 -28.94 -49.87
CA SER A 424 50.58 -28.66 -50.81
C SER A 424 51.81 -29.58 -50.68
N TRP A 425 51.80 -30.62 -49.83
CA TRP A 425 52.96 -31.53 -49.66
C TRP A 425 52.64 -33.03 -49.89
N ILE A 426 51.70 -33.34 -50.78
CA ILE A 426 51.65 -34.66 -51.42
C ILE A 426 51.90 -34.49 -52.92
N LEU A 427 53.19 -34.46 -53.29
CA LEU A 427 53.67 -34.76 -54.64
C LEU A 427 55.03 -35.46 -54.55
#